data_AF-A0AAV5D305-F1
#
_entry.id   AF-A0AAV5D305-F1
#
_cell.length_a   1.000
_cell.length_b   1.000
_cell.length_c   1.000
_cell.angle_alpha   90.00
_cell.angle_beta   90.00
_cell.angle_gamma   90.00
#
_symmetry.space_group_name_H-M   'P 1'
#
loop_
_entity.id
_entity.type
_entity.pdbx_description
1 polymer ?
#
loop_
_entity_poly.entity_id
_entity_poly.type
_entity_poly.pdbx_seq_one_letter_code
_entity_poly.pdbx_strand_id
1 'polypeptide(L)'
;MAFHLRQACFLLLVALLSLQLTSGLAAATGRGDIGVYWGRNKYEGTLREACDTGLYNTVMISFLSAFGHGKYTLDLSGHSETGYDIGNDIKHCQSKKILVLLSIGGQGGECGFPDQRLEKALDTGLFDRVHVKLFGEDRKCMATPRESWEKWSAAYPRSKVFVGVVASPDTAAAPAGYLSPRELYYRVLQFVMKRRNYGGIVIWNRYFDKNTHFSSAL
;
A
#
# COMPACT_ATOMS: atom_id res chain seq x y z
N MET A 1 33.30 21.13 51.61
CA MET A 1 33.53 20.16 50.52
C MET A 1 32.29 19.39 50.07
N ALA A 2 31.32 19.07 50.94
CA ALA A 2 30.12 18.30 50.56
C ALA A 2 29.06 19.05 49.71
N PHE A 3 28.98 20.39 49.80
CA PHE A 3 28.01 21.18 49.03
C PHE A 3 28.33 21.26 47.54
N HIS A 4 29.62 21.33 47.17
CA HIS A 4 30.03 21.39 45.76
C HIS A 4 29.82 20.07 45.01
N LEU A 5 29.90 18.91 45.69
CA LEU A 5 29.58 17.61 45.09
C LEU A 5 28.11 17.46 44.74
N ARG A 6 27.19 18.01 45.55
CA ARG A 6 25.74 17.94 45.30
C ARG A 6 25.33 18.78 44.08
N GLN A 7 25.94 19.94 43.92
CA GLN A 7 25.69 20.83 42.78
C GLN A 7 26.21 20.25 41.46
N ALA A 8 27.40 19.62 41.49
CA ALA A 8 27.95 18.92 40.33
C ALA A 8 27.10 17.72 39.91
N CYS A 9 26.60 16.92 40.88
CA CYS A 9 25.71 15.79 40.58
C CYS A 9 24.37 16.23 39.97
N PHE A 10 23.79 17.33 40.47
CA PHE A 10 22.52 17.85 39.94
C PHE A 10 22.67 18.39 38.51
N LEU A 11 23.78 19.07 38.20
CA LEU A 11 24.07 19.55 36.84
C LEU A 11 24.34 18.39 35.86
N LEU A 12 25.02 17.32 36.30
CA LEU A 12 25.22 16.10 35.50
C LEU A 12 23.91 15.35 35.23
N LEU A 13 22.99 15.28 36.21
CA LEU A 13 21.66 14.68 36.04
C LEU A 13 20.77 15.48 35.07
N VAL A 14 20.82 16.82 35.12
CA VAL A 14 20.10 17.68 34.16
C VAL A 14 20.70 17.56 32.75
N ALA A 15 22.03 17.50 32.63
CA ALA A 15 22.69 17.28 31.34
C ALA A 15 22.34 15.91 30.73
N LEU A 16 22.30 14.85 31.54
CA LEU A 16 21.91 13.50 31.10
C LEU A 16 20.42 13.40 30.72
N LEU A 17 19.52 14.11 31.41
CA LEU A 17 18.10 14.19 31.02
C LEU A 17 17.88 15.03 29.76
N SER A 18 18.70 16.06 29.52
CA SER A 18 18.60 16.89 28.31
C SER A 18 19.07 16.18 27.04
N LEU A 19 19.87 15.10 27.17
CA LEU A 19 20.41 14.34 26.04
C LEU A 19 19.46 13.25 25.50
N GLN A 20 18.28 13.07 26.10
CA GLN A 20 17.33 12.01 25.70
C GLN A 20 16.12 12.50 24.88
N LEU A 21 16.07 13.78 24.53
CA LEU A 21 14.94 14.38 23.77
C LEU A 21 15.22 14.64 22.29
N THR A 22 16.29 14.07 21.73
CA THR A 22 16.44 13.93 20.27
C THR A 22 16.18 12.50 19.85
N SER A 23 15.07 11.90 20.32
CA SER A 23 14.44 10.82 19.57
C SER A 23 14.01 11.44 18.25
N GLY A 24 14.80 11.21 17.20
CA GLY A 24 14.55 11.75 15.88
C GLY A 24 13.09 11.52 15.51
N LEU A 25 12.36 12.62 15.30
CA LEU A 25 11.36 12.59 14.25
C LEU A 25 12.18 12.36 12.98
N ALA A 26 12.36 11.08 12.62
CA ALA A 26 12.44 10.76 11.21
C ALA A 26 11.19 11.43 10.64
N ALA A 27 11.39 12.53 9.91
CA ALA A 27 10.34 13.09 9.10
C ALA A 27 9.80 11.90 8.32
N ALA A 28 8.57 11.48 8.64
CA ALA A 28 7.90 10.49 7.82
C ALA A 28 7.99 11.08 6.43
N THR A 29 8.79 10.45 5.57
CA THR A 29 8.85 10.85 4.18
C THR A 29 7.40 10.76 3.77
N GLY A 30 6.78 11.90 3.42
CA GLY A 30 5.32 11.97 3.22
C GLY A 30 4.81 11.05 2.10
N ARG A 31 5.73 10.28 1.49
CA ARG A 31 5.60 9.27 0.45
C ARG A 31 4.61 8.15 0.80
N GLY A 32 4.46 7.79 2.08
CA GLY A 32 3.60 6.67 2.50
C GLY A 32 4.12 5.29 2.04
N ASP A 33 3.36 4.24 2.32
CA ASP A 33 3.71 2.86 1.96
C ASP A 33 3.47 2.58 0.47
N ILE A 34 4.33 1.79 -0.18
CA ILE A 34 4.06 1.25 -1.52
C ILE A 34 3.62 -0.22 -1.40
N GLY A 35 2.41 -0.51 -1.84
CA GLY A 35 1.90 -1.86 -2.00
C GLY A 35 1.87 -2.30 -3.48
N VAL A 36 2.00 -3.60 -3.74
CA VAL A 36 1.90 -4.16 -5.10
C VAL A 36 1.08 -5.45 -5.12
N TYR A 37 0.26 -5.62 -6.16
CA TYR A 37 -0.40 -6.88 -6.44
C TYR A 37 0.53 -7.84 -7.18
N TRP A 38 0.67 -9.08 -6.70
CA TRP A 38 1.49 -10.14 -7.28
C TRP A 38 0.66 -11.41 -7.51
N GLY A 39 0.98 -12.21 -8.52
CA GLY A 39 0.31 -13.48 -8.83
C GLY A 39 -0.60 -13.40 -10.05
N ARG A 40 -0.49 -12.36 -10.88
CA ARG A 40 -1.36 -12.12 -12.04
C ARG A 40 -0.69 -12.33 -13.39
N ASN A 41 0.60 -12.69 -13.40
CA ASN A 41 1.30 -13.04 -14.63
C ASN A 41 2.54 -13.90 -14.34
N LYS A 42 2.66 -15.08 -14.95
CA LYS A 42 3.83 -15.97 -14.78
C LYS A 42 5.20 -15.32 -15.04
N TYR A 43 5.27 -14.22 -15.80
CA TYR A 43 6.53 -13.55 -16.14
C TYR A 43 6.90 -12.40 -15.18
N GLU A 44 6.11 -12.18 -14.13
CA GLU A 44 6.37 -11.12 -13.14
C GLU A 44 7.49 -11.45 -12.15
N GLY A 45 8.03 -12.67 -12.21
CA GLY A 45 9.02 -13.21 -11.29
C GLY A 45 8.40 -13.79 -10.01
N THR A 46 9.23 -14.42 -9.20
CA THR A 46 8.86 -15.01 -7.90
C THR A 46 8.43 -13.95 -6.89
N LEU A 47 7.74 -14.39 -5.84
CA LEU A 47 7.38 -13.50 -4.73
C LEU A 47 8.63 -13.02 -3.98
N ARG A 48 9.64 -13.89 -3.80
CA ARG A 48 10.94 -13.51 -3.24
C ARG A 48 11.61 -12.39 -4.05
N GLU A 49 11.67 -12.51 -5.37
CA GLU A 49 12.24 -11.46 -6.23
C GLU A 49 11.51 -10.12 -6.07
N ALA A 50 10.18 -10.13 -5.98
CA ALA A 50 9.40 -8.92 -5.72
C ALA A 50 9.80 -8.27 -4.39
N CYS A 51 9.93 -9.07 -3.33
CA CYS A 51 10.34 -8.61 -2.00
C CYS A 51 11.82 -8.17 -1.92
N ASP A 52 12.67 -8.71 -2.78
CA ASP A 52 14.09 -8.36 -2.84
C ASP A 52 14.37 -7.05 -3.57
N THR A 53 13.40 -6.52 -4.32
CA THR A 53 13.51 -5.18 -4.94
C THR A 53 13.73 -4.06 -3.93
N GLY A 54 13.24 -4.20 -2.70
CA GLY A 54 13.21 -3.12 -1.70
C GLY A 54 12.23 -1.98 -2.03
N LEU A 55 11.40 -2.13 -3.07
CA LEU A 55 10.47 -1.09 -3.52
C LEU A 55 9.12 -1.13 -2.78
N TYR A 56 8.75 -2.27 -2.21
CA TYR A 56 7.40 -2.51 -1.68
C TYR A 56 7.42 -2.75 -0.17
N ASN A 57 6.52 -2.06 0.54
CA ASN A 57 6.23 -2.29 1.96
C ASN A 57 5.14 -3.37 2.15
N THR A 58 4.31 -3.58 1.13
CA THR A 58 3.20 -4.54 1.16
C THR A 58 3.11 -5.30 -0.15
N VAL A 59 2.87 -6.61 -0.09
CA VAL A 59 2.58 -7.42 -1.28
C VAL A 59 1.22 -8.10 -1.07
N MET A 60 0.33 -7.93 -2.03
CA MET A 60 -0.98 -8.57 -2.07
C MET A 60 -0.92 -9.75 -3.04
N ILE A 61 -1.02 -10.97 -2.52
CA ILE A 61 -1.12 -12.20 -3.30
C ILE A 61 -2.53 -12.27 -3.91
N SER A 62 -2.60 -12.28 -5.23
CA SER A 62 -3.83 -12.17 -6.01
C SER A 62 -4.01 -13.36 -6.94
N PHE A 63 -5.05 -14.19 -6.81
CA PHE A 63 -6.17 -14.10 -5.86
C PHE A 63 -6.66 -15.46 -5.38
N LEU A 64 -7.24 -15.47 -4.17
CA LEU A 64 -8.25 -16.47 -3.83
C LEU A 64 -9.54 -16.10 -4.58
N SER A 65 -9.72 -16.65 -5.78
CA SER A 65 -10.69 -16.19 -6.78
C SER A 65 -12.07 -16.83 -6.66
N ALA A 66 -12.15 -18.04 -6.10
CA ALA A 66 -13.41 -18.70 -5.81
C ALA A 66 -13.34 -19.36 -4.42
N PHE A 67 -14.41 -19.20 -3.63
CA PHE A 67 -14.49 -19.78 -2.29
C PHE A 67 -15.97 -19.98 -1.89
N GLY A 68 -16.22 -20.98 -1.05
CA GLY A 68 -17.56 -21.29 -0.52
C GLY A 68 -17.97 -22.74 -0.81
N HIS A 69 -18.94 -23.24 -0.02
CA HIS A 69 -19.46 -24.61 -0.17
C HIS A 69 -18.37 -25.70 -0.22
N GLY A 70 -17.30 -25.55 0.57
CA GLY A 70 -16.20 -26.51 0.64
C GLY A 70 -15.21 -26.47 -0.53
N LYS A 71 -15.32 -25.50 -1.44
CA LYS A 71 -14.40 -25.31 -2.58
C LYS A 71 -13.60 -24.03 -2.41
N TYR A 72 -12.34 -24.06 -2.83
CA TYR A 72 -11.42 -22.94 -2.79
C TYR A 72 -10.49 -22.98 -4.01
N THR A 73 -10.35 -21.86 -4.71
CA THR A 73 -9.47 -21.73 -5.87
C THR A 73 -8.52 -20.56 -5.66
N LEU A 74 -7.23 -20.88 -5.55
CA LEU A 74 -6.16 -19.90 -5.62
C LEU A 74 -5.66 -19.87 -7.06
N ASP A 75 -5.88 -18.76 -7.76
CA ASP A 75 -5.35 -18.55 -9.11
C ASP A 75 -4.16 -17.59 -9.05
N LEU A 76 -2.97 -18.13 -9.31
CA LEU A 76 -1.72 -17.38 -9.40
C LEU A 76 -1.16 -17.37 -10.82
N SER A 77 -2.01 -17.46 -11.84
CA SER A 77 -1.64 -17.24 -13.25
C SER A 77 -0.41 -18.04 -13.72
N GLY A 78 -0.32 -19.30 -13.28
CA GLY A 78 0.75 -20.25 -13.62
C GLY A 78 1.87 -20.40 -12.59
N HIS A 79 1.95 -19.58 -11.54
CA HIS A 79 3.01 -19.69 -10.51
C HIS A 79 2.92 -20.96 -9.65
N SER A 80 1.76 -21.62 -9.58
CA SER A 80 1.63 -22.90 -8.87
C SER A 80 2.20 -24.09 -9.65
N GLU A 81 2.38 -23.95 -10.96
CA GLU A 81 2.84 -25.02 -11.86
C GLU A 81 4.36 -25.05 -12.00
N THR A 82 5.06 -24.01 -11.54
CA THR A 82 6.51 -23.85 -11.69
C THR A 82 7.32 -24.52 -10.57
N GLY A 83 6.67 -25.11 -9.56
CA GLY A 83 7.33 -25.71 -8.40
C GLY A 83 7.86 -24.69 -7.38
N TYR A 84 7.42 -23.43 -7.43
CA TYR A 84 7.80 -22.42 -6.45
C TYR A 84 7.22 -22.72 -5.07
N ASP A 85 8.07 -22.66 -4.05
CA ASP A 85 7.65 -22.70 -2.65
C ASP A 85 7.26 -21.31 -2.17
N ILE A 86 6.01 -20.95 -2.46
CA ILE A 86 5.42 -19.67 -2.04
C ILE A 86 5.46 -19.54 -0.50
N GLY A 87 5.36 -20.64 0.25
CA GLY A 87 5.43 -20.60 1.71
C GLY A 87 6.78 -20.08 2.21
N ASN A 88 7.88 -20.51 1.60
CA ASN A 88 9.21 -20.00 1.91
C ASN A 88 9.44 -18.57 1.42
N ASP A 89 8.88 -18.20 0.26
CA ASP A 89 8.93 -16.81 -0.22
C ASP A 89 8.17 -15.85 0.72
N ILE A 90 7.01 -16.27 1.24
CA ILE A 90 6.25 -15.49 2.24
C ILE A 90 7.11 -15.26 3.49
N LYS A 91 7.73 -16.31 4.03
CA LYS A 91 8.63 -16.19 5.20
C LYS A 91 9.80 -15.24 4.91
N HIS A 92 10.36 -15.31 3.70
CA HIS A 92 11.43 -14.41 3.26
C HIS A 92 10.96 -12.95 3.25
N CYS A 93 9.83 -12.64 2.61
CA CYS A 93 9.23 -11.31 2.61
C CYS A 93 8.97 -10.78 4.04
N GLN A 94 8.39 -11.61 4.90
CA GLN A 94 8.08 -11.26 6.29
C GLN A 94 9.35 -11.00 7.11
N SER A 95 10.44 -11.74 6.86
CA SER A 95 11.73 -11.49 7.50
C SER A 95 12.30 -10.11 7.15
N LYS A 96 11.97 -9.59 5.96
CA LYS A 96 12.28 -8.24 5.48
C LYS A 96 11.25 -7.18 5.92
N LYS A 97 10.34 -7.53 6.84
CA LYS A 97 9.28 -6.64 7.36
C LYS A 97 8.27 -6.17 6.30
N ILE A 98 8.13 -6.94 5.21
CA ILE A 98 7.11 -6.69 4.19
C ILE A 98 5.81 -7.35 4.65
N LEU A 99 4.72 -6.58 4.67
CA LEU A 99 3.38 -7.10 4.96
C LEU A 99 2.90 -7.92 3.76
N VAL A 100 2.63 -9.20 3.97
CA VAL A 100 2.05 -10.08 2.95
C VAL A 100 0.57 -10.28 3.24
N LEU A 101 -0.30 -9.92 2.29
CA LEU A 101 -1.75 -10.08 2.38
C LEU A 101 -2.24 -11.05 1.32
N LEU A 102 -3.23 -11.88 1.64
CA LEU A 102 -3.99 -12.63 0.65
C LEU A 102 -5.19 -11.80 0.20
N SER A 103 -5.30 -11.53 -1.10
CA SER A 103 -6.44 -10.83 -1.67
C SER A 103 -7.53 -11.82 -2.08
N ILE A 104 -8.74 -11.60 -1.56
CA ILE A 104 -9.93 -12.42 -1.82
C ILE A 104 -10.76 -11.76 -2.94
N GLY A 105 -11.22 -12.56 -3.90
CA GLY A 105 -11.99 -12.09 -5.05
C GLY A 105 -11.10 -11.65 -6.22
N GLY A 106 -11.11 -10.37 -6.55
CA GLY A 106 -10.36 -9.79 -7.67
C GLY A 106 -11.23 -9.12 -8.74
N GLN A 107 -12.55 -9.34 -8.67
CA GLN A 107 -13.55 -8.57 -9.39
C GLN A 107 -14.23 -7.63 -8.38
N GLY A 108 -14.15 -6.32 -8.57
CA GLY A 108 -14.57 -5.39 -7.51
C GLY A 108 -14.56 -3.92 -7.89
N GLY A 109 -15.08 -3.12 -6.96
CA GLY A 109 -15.38 -1.69 -7.10
C GLY A 109 -14.18 -0.80 -7.41
N GLU A 110 -14.50 0.39 -7.90
CA GLU A 110 -13.55 1.40 -8.35
C GLU A 110 -13.50 2.57 -7.38
N CYS A 111 -13.26 3.78 -7.88
CA CYS A 111 -13.23 4.98 -7.06
C CYS A 111 -14.63 5.54 -6.72
N GLY A 112 -15.70 4.95 -7.24
CA GLY A 112 -17.07 5.35 -6.98
C GLY A 112 -17.39 5.31 -5.49
N PHE A 113 -17.98 6.39 -4.98
CA PHE A 113 -18.34 6.52 -3.57
C PHE A 113 -19.82 6.93 -3.42
N PRO A 114 -20.58 6.31 -2.48
CA PRO A 114 -20.17 5.16 -1.67
C PRO A 114 -20.14 3.86 -2.49
N ASP A 115 -19.36 2.87 -2.05
CA ASP A 115 -19.52 1.49 -2.54
C ASP A 115 -20.64 0.81 -1.74
N GLN A 116 -21.85 0.78 -2.29
CA GLN A 116 -23.03 0.20 -1.64
C GLN A 116 -22.86 -1.30 -1.30
N ARG A 117 -21.95 -2.02 -1.96
CA ARG A 117 -21.68 -3.44 -1.68
C ARG A 117 -20.83 -3.61 -0.43
N LEU A 118 -19.97 -2.64 -0.13
CA LEU A 118 -19.03 -2.68 1.00
C LEU A 118 -19.38 -1.72 2.14
N GLU A 119 -20.32 -0.79 1.94
CA GLU A 119 -20.67 0.27 2.89
C GLU A 119 -20.89 -0.26 4.32
N LYS A 120 -21.77 -1.25 4.50
CA LYS A 120 -22.03 -1.83 5.83
C LYS A 120 -20.79 -2.45 6.48
N ALA A 121 -19.88 -3.02 5.69
CA ALA A 121 -18.64 -3.59 6.20
C ALA A 121 -17.65 -2.48 6.60
N LEU A 122 -17.52 -1.46 5.77
CA LEU A 122 -16.66 -0.30 6.02
C LEU A 122 -17.13 0.51 7.25
N ASP A 123 -18.44 0.63 7.44
CA ASP A 123 -19.06 1.34 8.58
C ASP A 123 -18.77 0.69 9.94
N THR A 124 -18.36 -0.58 9.97
CA THR A 124 -17.86 -1.20 11.21
C THR A 124 -16.59 -0.50 11.72
N GLY A 125 -15.84 0.14 10.82
CA GLY A 125 -14.56 0.78 11.10
C GLY A 125 -13.46 -0.18 11.54
N LEU A 126 -13.58 -1.46 11.17
CA LEU A 126 -12.59 -2.51 11.45
C LEU A 126 -11.52 -2.65 10.36
N PHE A 127 -11.69 -1.99 9.21
CA PHE A 127 -10.71 -2.02 8.13
C PHE A 127 -9.54 -1.08 8.44
N ASP A 128 -8.36 -1.64 8.69
CA ASP A 128 -7.13 -0.84 8.89
C ASP A 128 -6.68 -0.12 7.61
N ARG A 129 -6.91 -0.75 6.45
CA ARG A 129 -6.45 -0.28 5.14
C ARG A 129 -7.61 -0.29 4.13
N VAL A 130 -7.84 0.84 3.47
CA VAL A 130 -8.81 0.98 2.38
C VAL A 130 -8.06 1.35 1.10
N HIS A 131 -8.15 0.51 0.08
CA HIS A 131 -7.43 0.69 -1.19
C HIS A 131 -8.39 1.22 -2.25
N VAL A 132 -8.35 2.53 -2.53
CA VAL A 132 -9.27 3.16 -3.48
C VAL A 132 -8.71 3.03 -4.89
N LYS A 133 -9.37 2.25 -5.74
CA LYS A 133 -8.94 1.96 -7.10
C LYS A 133 -9.28 3.13 -8.04
N LEU A 134 -8.31 4.01 -8.32
CA LEU A 134 -8.48 5.18 -9.22
C LEU A 134 -8.34 4.81 -10.71
N PHE A 135 -8.79 3.61 -11.09
CA PHE A 135 -8.68 3.05 -12.43
C PHE A 135 -9.77 1.99 -12.66
N GLY A 136 -10.09 1.69 -13.93
CA GLY A 136 -11.12 0.71 -14.28
C GLY A 136 -12.05 1.18 -15.41
N GLU A 137 -13.35 1.01 -15.23
CA GLU A 137 -14.44 1.29 -16.16
C GLU A 137 -15.26 2.55 -15.80
N ASP A 138 -15.39 2.91 -14.51
CA ASP A 138 -16.12 4.08 -13.99
C ASP A 138 -15.37 5.39 -14.24
N ARG A 139 -15.57 5.91 -15.46
CA ARG A 139 -14.97 7.18 -15.92
C ARG A 139 -15.33 8.37 -15.03
N LYS A 140 -16.45 8.35 -14.30
CA LYS A 140 -16.94 9.51 -13.54
C LYS A 140 -16.03 9.84 -12.37
N CYS A 141 -15.69 8.84 -11.55
CA CYS A 141 -14.80 9.06 -10.42
C CYS A 141 -13.34 9.28 -10.87
N MET A 142 -12.93 8.68 -11.99
CA MET A 142 -11.59 8.87 -12.56
C MET A 142 -11.35 10.26 -13.18
N ALA A 143 -12.40 10.96 -13.59
CA ALA A 143 -12.28 12.35 -14.06
C ALA A 143 -11.79 13.30 -12.96
N THR A 144 -12.12 12.99 -11.71
CA THR A 144 -11.79 13.77 -10.51
C THR A 144 -11.15 12.85 -9.45
N PRO A 145 -9.94 12.30 -9.75
CA PRO A 145 -9.36 11.21 -8.97
C PRO A 145 -8.99 11.64 -7.55
N ARG A 146 -8.57 12.90 -7.38
CA ARG A 146 -8.28 13.50 -6.07
C ARG A 146 -9.55 13.61 -5.24
N GLU A 147 -10.58 14.24 -5.77
CA GLU A 147 -11.84 14.49 -5.08
C GLU A 147 -12.53 13.17 -4.71
N SER A 148 -12.46 12.19 -5.62
CA SER A 148 -12.95 10.84 -5.36
C SER A 148 -12.20 10.22 -4.18
N TRP A 149 -10.87 10.23 -4.18
CA TRP A 149 -10.08 9.72 -3.05
C TRP A 149 -10.36 10.48 -1.74
N GLU A 150 -10.51 11.81 -1.79
CA GLU A 150 -10.78 12.64 -0.61
C GLU A 150 -12.13 12.31 0.06
N LYS A 151 -13.14 11.86 -0.70
CA LYS A 151 -14.41 11.36 -0.14
C LYS A 151 -14.19 10.11 0.72
N TRP A 152 -13.43 9.15 0.21
CA TRP A 152 -13.06 7.94 0.95
C TRP A 152 -12.25 8.26 2.21
N SER A 153 -11.26 9.15 2.09
CA SER A 153 -10.46 9.62 3.23
C SER A 153 -11.29 10.31 4.32
N ALA A 154 -12.27 11.13 3.93
CA ALA A 154 -13.16 11.82 4.86
C ALA A 154 -14.15 10.88 5.55
N ALA A 155 -14.69 9.90 4.82
CA ALA A 155 -15.65 8.93 5.36
C ALA A 155 -15.00 7.96 6.37
N TYR A 156 -13.74 7.58 6.16
CA TYR A 156 -13.04 6.59 6.97
C TYR A 156 -11.76 7.15 7.62
N PRO A 157 -11.88 8.13 8.55
CA PRO A 157 -10.72 8.84 9.11
C PRO A 157 -9.82 7.97 10.00
N ARG A 158 -10.33 6.81 10.48
CA ARG A 158 -9.58 5.86 11.31
C ARG A 158 -8.74 4.87 10.47
N SER A 159 -9.12 4.64 9.22
CA SER A 159 -8.43 3.72 8.31
C SER A 159 -7.32 4.45 7.56
N LYS A 160 -6.23 3.75 7.23
CA LYS A 160 -5.25 4.23 6.25
C LYS A 160 -5.82 4.06 4.85
N VAL A 161 -5.94 5.17 4.12
CA VAL A 161 -6.51 5.18 2.77
C VAL A 161 -5.38 5.24 1.75
N PHE A 162 -5.40 4.32 0.78
CA PHE A 162 -4.37 4.16 -0.22
C PHE A 162 -4.87 4.61 -1.59
N VAL A 163 -3.97 5.21 -2.36
CA VAL A 163 -4.19 5.59 -3.77
C VAL A 163 -3.89 4.38 -4.63
N GLY A 164 -4.91 3.73 -5.18
CA GLY A 164 -4.78 2.61 -6.10
C GLY A 164 -4.57 3.07 -7.54
N VAL A 165 -3.49 2.63 -8.17
CA VAL A 165 -3.08 3.04 -9.53
C VAL A 165 -2.66 1.85 -10.37
N VAL A 166 -2.55 2.08 -11.68
CA VAL A 166 -1.98 1.11 -12.62
C VAL A 166 -0.57 1.51 -13.03
N ALA A 167 0.33 0.54 -13.14
CA ALA A 167 1.74 0.77 -13.49
C ALA A 167 1.99 0.98 -15.00
N SER A 168 0.98 0.75 -15.84
CA SER A 168 1.06 0.87 -17.29
C SER A 168 -0.30 1.22 -17.89
N PRO A 169 -0.36 1.98 -19.00
CA PRO A 169 -1.58 2.15 -19.79
C PRO A 169 -2.02 0.87 -20.52
N ASP A 170 -1.12 -0.11 -20.71
CA ASP A 170 -1.37 -1.31 -21.52
C ASP A 170 -2.06 -2.44 -20.74
N THR A 171 -2.65 -2.15 -19.59
CA THR A 171 -3.31 -3.16 -18.77
C THR A 171 -4.78 -3.30 -19.15
N ALA A 172 -5.15 -4.46 -19.68
CA ALA A 172 -6.55 -4.77 -20.04
C ALA A 172 -7.52 -4.65 -18.84
N ALA A 173 -7.01 -4.83 -17.62
CA ALA A 173 -7.78 -4.69 -16.38
C ALA A 173 -8.06 -3.23 -15.98
N ALA A 174 -7.49 -2.25 -16.68
CA ALA A 174 -7.73 -0.83 -16.47
C ALA A 174 -7.71 -0.07 -17.81
N PRO A 175 -8.78 -0.16 -18.61
CA PRO A 175 -8.91 0.59 -19.87
C PRO A 175 -8.90 2.12 -19.67
N ALA A 176 -8.95 2.57 -18.41
CA ALA A 176 -8.92 3.95 -17.98
C ALA A 176 -8.14 4.13 -16.68
N GLY A 177 -7.65 5.36 -16.46
CA GLY A 177 -7.13 5.78 -15.15
C GLY A 177 -5.62 5.67 -14.98
N TYR A 178 -4.86 5.34 -16.03
CA TYR A 178 -3.41 5.52 -15.99
C TYR A 178 -3.06 7.00 -15.81
N LEU A 179 -2.17 7.27 -14.86
CA LEU A 179 -1.52 8.56 -14.64
C LEU A 179 -0.03 8.30 -14.64
N SER A 180 0.74 9.01 -15.45
CA SER A 180 2.20 8.98 -15.33
C SER A 180 2.63 9.40 -13.92
N PRO A 181 3.83 9.00 -13.42
CA PRO A 181 4.30 9.40 -12.10
C PRO A 181 4.22 10.92 -11.87
N ARG A 182 4.54 11.71 -12.91
CA ARG A 182 4.41 13.17 -12.89
C ARG A 182 2.96 13.62 -12.72
N GLU A 183 2.03 13.11 -13.53
CA GLU A 183 0.61 13.47 -13.42
C GLU A 183 0.02 13.02 -12.09
N LEU A 184 0.37 11.82 -11.63
CA LEU A 184 -0.07 11.29 -10.34
C LEU A 184 0.37 12.23 -9.20
N TYR A 185 1.63 12.69 -9.23
CA TYR A 185 2.13 13.64 -8.24
C TYR A 185 1.36 14.97 -8.26
N TYR A 186 1.28 15.61 -9.43
CA TYR A 186 0.71 16.95 -9.54
C TYR A 186 -0.82 16.97 -9.46
N ARG A 187 -1.53 15.92 -9.85
CA ARG A 187 -3.00 15.88 -9.81
C ARG A 187 -3.53 15.32 -8.50
N VAL A 188 -2.78 14.43 -7.83
CA VAL A 188 -3.28 13.69 -6.67
C VAL A 188 -2.34 13.80 -5.47
N LEU A 189 -1.12 13.28 -5.55
CA LEU A 189 -0.28 13.01 -4.37
C LEU A 189 0.06 14.28 -3.59
N GLN A 190 0.42 15.38 -4.26
CA GLN A 190 0.80 16.63 -3.58
C GLN A 190 -0.30 17.20 -2.68
N PHE A 191 -1.55 16.76 -2.86
CA PHE A 191 -2.70 17.12 -2.03
C PHE A 191 -3.00 16.04 -0.99
N VAL A 192 -3.11 14.78 -1.41
CA VAL A 192 -3.57 13.69 -0.53
C VAL A 192 -2.51 13.27 0.50
N MET A 193 -1.21 13.41 0.20
CA MET A 193 -0.13 13.13 1.14
C MET A 193 -0.18 14.01 2.40
N LYS A 194 -0.88 15.16 2.33
CA LYS A 194 -1.08 16.08 3.46
C LYS A 194 -2.20 15.62 4.40
N ARG A 195 -2.98 14.60 4.02
CA ARG A 195 -4.11 14.09 4.81
C ARG A 195 -3.60 13.11 5.88
N ARG A 196 -4.10 13.23 7.11
CA ARG A 196 -3.60 12.45 8.28
C ARG A 196 -3.71 10.93 8.10
N ASN A 197 -4.71 10.49 7.34
CA ASN A 197 -4.97 9.08 7.09
C ASN A 197 -4.49 8.61 5.71
N TYR A 198 -3.65 9.40 5.02
CA TYR A 198 -2.93 8.90 3.85
C TYR A 198 -2.07 7.68 4.24
N GLY A 199 -2.30 6.57 3.53
CA GLY A 199 -1.61 5.30 3.74
C GLY A 199 -0.45 5.10 2.77
N GLY A 200 -0.55 5.63 1.56
CA GLY A 200 0.42 5.40 0.50
C GLY A 200 -0.25 5.06 -0.84
N ILE A 201 0.46 4.28 -1.66
CA ILE A 201 0.06 3.91 -3.03
C ILE A 201 -0.02 2.39 -3.12
N VAL A 202 -1.03 1.86 -3.81
CA VAL A 202 -1.08 0.45 -4.17
C VAL A 202 -1.12 0.29 -5.68
N ILE A 203 -0.23 -0.54 -6.21
CA ILE A 203 0.06 -0.64 -7.63
C ILE A 203 -0.52 -1.94 -8.18
N TRP A 204 -1.36 -1.80 -9.20
CA TRP A 204 -1.78 -2.88 -10.09
C TRP A 204 -0.91 -2.88 -11.35
N ASN A 205 -0.01 -3.84 -11.56
CA ASN A 205 0.42 -4.93 -10.70
C ASN A 205 1.93 -5.15 -10.92
N ARG A 206 2.53 -6.14 -10.24
CA ARG A 206 3.98 -6.39 -10.29
C ARG A 206 4.50 -6.61 -11.70
N TYR A 207 3.78 -7.34 -12.56
CA TYR A 207 4.18 -7.55 -13.94
C TYR A 207 4.44 -6.24 -14.68
N PHE A 208 3.45 -5.35 -14.68
CA PHE A 208 3.58 -4.07 -15.38
C PHE A 208 4.63 -3.18 -14.70
N ASP A 209 4.66 -3.13 -13.37
CA ASP A 209 5.63 -2.34 -12.63
C ASP A 209 7.08 -2.79 -12.88
N LYS A 210 7.31 -4.09 -13.04
CA LYS A 210 8.61 -4.65 -13.43
C LYS A 210 9.08 -4.13 -14.78
N ASN A 211 8.16 -3.98 -15.73
CA ASN A 211 8.47 -3.63 -17.11
C ASN A 211 8.56 -2.11 -17.33
N THR A 212 7.79 -1.33 -16.57
CA THR A 212 7.76 0.14 -16.72
C THR A 212 8.57 0.89 -15.68
N HIS A 213 9.03 0.21 -14.63
CA HIS A 213 9.73 0.82 -13.48
C HIS A 213 8.91 1.93 -12.80
N PHE A 214 7.58 1.81 -12.81
CA PHE A 214 6.67 2.85 -12.32
C PHE A 214 6.95 3.22 -10.86
N SER A 215 7.07 2.23 -9.97
CA SER A 215 7.31 2.44 -8.53
C SER A 215 8.65 3.10 -8.23
N SER A 216 9.68 2.83 -9.03
CA SER A 216 10.99 3.49 -8.93
C SER A 216 10.96 4.96 -9.34
N ALA A 217 9.96 5.38 -10.11
CA ALA A 217 9.78 6.75 -10.57
C ALA A 217 8.85 7.60 -9.69
N LEU A 218 8.26 7.00 -8.63
CA LEU A 218 7.44 7.69 -7.62
C LEU A 218 8.29 8.43 -6.58
#